data_AF-A0A0R3NGG7-F1
#
_entry.id   AF-A0A0R3NGG7-F1
#
_cell.length_a   1.000
_cell.length_b   1.000
_cell.length_c   1.000
_cell.angle_alpha   90.00
_cell.angle_beta   90.00
_cell.angle_gamma   90.00
#
_symmetry.space_group_name_H-M   'P 1'
#
loop_
_entity.id
_entity.type
_entity.pdbx_description
1 polymer ?
#
loop_
_entity_poly.entity_id
_entity_poly.type
_entity_poly.pdbx_seq_one_letter_code
_entity_poly.pdbx_strand_id
1 'polypeptide(L)'
;MPVKVDADDLTATVRHALETTRATAACPFHWDVIIRVGDDAAERHAFERARKIVRSDGTHWPVQAVRSEFARQLGEAADGQCPRCAG
;
A
#
# COMPACT_ATOMS: atom_id res chain seq x y z
N MET A 1 13.92 18.27 -15.98
CA MET A 1 12.94 17.99 -14.91
C MET A 1 13.48 16.80 -14.14
N PRO A 2 13.81 16.88 -12.84
CA PRO A 2 14.28 15.70 -12.13
C PRO A 2 13.10 14.78 -11.88
N VAL A 3 13.36 13.50 -12.10
CA VAL A 3 12.45 12.36 -12.18
C VAL A 3 11.73 12.17 -10.83
N LYS A 4 10.42 12.47 -10.78
CA LYS A 4 9.51 12.02 -9.71
C LYS A 4 9.22 10.50 -9.77
N VAL A 5 9.66 9.86 -10.84
CA VAL A 5 9.36 8.46 -11.20
C VAL A 5 9.76 7.51 -10.07
N ASP A 6 10.88 7.78 -9.38
CA ASP A 6 11.30 6.95 -8.25
C ASP A 6 10.25 6.92 -7.11
N ALA A 7 9.73 8.08 -6.69
CA ALA A 7 8.71 8.14 -5.64
C ALA A 7 7.38 7.52 -6.09
N ASP A 8 6.99 7.74 -7.35
CA ASP A 8 5.78 7.15 -7.94
C ASP A 8 5.90 5.62 -8.03
N ASP A 9 7.09 5.09 -8.32
CA ASP A 9 7.38 3.65 -8.38
C ASP A 9 7.30 3.00 -6.99
N LEU A 10 7.81 3.67 -5.94
CA LEU A 10 7.68 3.18 -4.57
C LEU A 10 6.20 3.15 -4.13
N THR A 11 5.46 4.23 -4.39
CA THR A 11 4.02 4.30 -4.07
C THR A 11 3.23 3.22 -4.81
N ALA A 12 3.48 3.03 -6.10
CA ALA A 12 2.83 2.00 -6.90
C ALA A 12 3.17 0.59 -6.40
N THR A 13 4.43 0.34 -6.02
CA THR A 13 4.89 -0.94 -5.49
C THR A 13 4.21 -1.28 -4.16
N VAL A 14 4.16 -0.32 -3.23
CA VAL A 14 3.51 -0.50 -1.93
C VAL A 14 2.01 -0.74 -2.11
N ARG A 15 1.34 0.05 -2.94
CA ARG A 15 -0.09 -0.13 -3.25
C ARG A 15 -0.36 -1.51 -3.82
N HIS A 16 0.42 -1.93 -4.82
CA HIS A 16 0.29 -3.24 -5.44
C HIS A 16 0.47 -4.37 -4.41
N ALA A 17 1.44 -4.24 -3.50
CA ALA A 17 1.65 -5.23 -2.46
C ALA A 17 0.45 -5.32 -1.49
N LEU A 18 -0.07 -4.18 -1.03
CA LEU A 18 -1.22 -4.10 -0.13
C LEU A 18 -2.49 -4.72 -0.75
N GLU A 19 -2.77 -4.41 -2.01
CA GLU A 19 -3.92 -4.94 -2.75
C GLU A 19 -3.81 -6.45 -2.98
N THR A 20 -2.63 -6.93 -3.40
CA THR A 20 -2.45 -8.35 -3.75
C THR A 20 -2.41 -9.27 -2.54
N THR A 21 -2.06 -8.79 -1.36
CA THR A 21 -2.14 -9.58 -0.12
C THR A 21 -3.45 -9.38 0.65
N ARG A 22 -4.36 -8.52 0.16
CA ARG A 22 -5.59 -8.14 0.86
C ARG A 22 -5.37 -7.47 2.22
N ALA A 23 -4.24 -6.77 2.38
CA ALA A 23 -4.06 -5.85 3.51
C ALA A 23 -4.99 -4.62 3.37
N THR A 24 -5.24 -4.22 2.12
CA THR A 24 -6.25 -3.24 1.75
C THR A 24 -7.17 -3.79 0.67
N ALA A 25 -8.38 -3.24 0.59
CA ALA A 25 -9.34 -3.54 -0.46
C ALA A 25 -10.09 -2.26 -0.87
N ALA A 26 -10.41 -2.12 -2.15
CA ALA A 26 -11.33 -1.06 -2.58
C ALA A 26 -12.76 -1.37 -2.13
N CYS A 27 -13.54 -0.34 -1.80
CA CYS A 27 -14.96 -0.52 -1.54
C CYS A 27 -15.68 -0.99 -2.82
N PRO A 28 -16.55 -2.02 -2.76
CA PRO A 28 -17.28 -2.51 -3.93
C PRO A 28 -18.19 -1.47 -4.60
N PHE A 29 -18.62 -0.45 -3.85
CA PHE A 29 -19.52 0.60 -4.32
C PHE A 29 -18.81 1.95 -4.55
N HIS A 30 -17.65 2.13 -3.92
CA HIS A 30 -16.84 3.34 -3.99
C HIS A 30 -15.40 2.96 -4.29
N TRP A 31 -15.13 2.61 -5.55
CA TRP A 31 -13.83 2.16 -6.05
C TRP A 31 -12.65 3.11 -5.75
N ASP A 32 -12.92 4.40 -5.49
CA ASP A 32 -11.94 5.39 -5.07
C ASP A 32 -11.64 5.39 -3.56
N VAL A 33 -12.39 4.60 -2.78
CA VAL A 33 -12.21 4.44 -1.34
C VAL A 33 -11.49 3.13 -1.05
N ILE A 34 -10.26 3.25 -0.56
CA ILE A 34 -9.47 2.13 -0.07
C ILE A 34 -9.80 1.89 1.41
N ILE A 35 -10.04 0.64 1.75
CA ILE A 35 -10.36 0.17 3.09
C ILE A 35 -9.19 -0.68 3.59
N ARG A 36 -8.68 -0.36 4.77
CA ARG A 36 -7.74 -1.20 5.51
C ARG A 36 -8.51 -2.35 6.15
N VAL A 37 -8.07 -3.57 5.85
CA VAL A 37 -8.71 -4.79 6.36
C VAL A 37 -8.38 -5.01 7.84
N GLY A 38 -7.20 -4.56 8.30
CA GLY A 38 -6.75 -4.72 9.68
C GLY A 38 -6.26 -6.13 10.02
N ASP A 39 -5.87 -6.91 9.01
CA ASP A 39 -5.23 -8.22 9.18
C ASP A 39 -3.71 -8.04 9.25
N ASP A 40 -3.16 -8.13 10.46
CA ASP A 40 -1.72 -8.00 10.73
C ASP A 40 -0.87 -8.99 9.91
N ALA A 41 -1.38 -10.20 9.63
CA ALA A 41 -0.66 -11.18 8.84
C ALA A 41 -0.63 -10.76 7.36
N ALA A 42 -1.74 -10.23 6.84
CA ALA A 42 -1.83 -9.68 5.49
C ALA A 42 -0.92 -8.44 5.31
N GLU A 43 -0.90 -7.53 6.30
CA GLU A 43 -0.04 -6.35 6.31
C GLU A 43 1.44 -6.73 6.33
N ARG A 44 1.83 -7.65 7.22
CA ARG A 44 3.22 -8.14 7.28
C ARG A 44 3.63 -8.83 5.98
N HIS A 45 2.73 -9.61 5.37
CA HIS A 45 2.98 -10.24 4.09
C HIS A 45 3.15 -9.21 2.96
N ALA A 46 2.31 -8.18 2.91
CA ALA A 46 2.45 -7.09 1.94
C ALA A 46 3.79 -6.36 2.11
N PHE A 47 4.22 -6.10 3.34
CA PHE A 47 5.50 -5.44 3.59
C PHE A 47 6.69 -6.26 3.05
N GLU A 48 6.74 -7.56 3.34
CA GLU A 48 7.79 -8.43 2.82
C GLU A 48 7.73 -8.57 1.29
N ARG A 49 6.51 -8.60 0.71
CA ARG A 49 6.31 -8.60 -0.74
C ARG A 49 6.85 -7.33 -1.39
N ALA A 50 6.52 -6.14 -0.86
CA ALA A 50 7.03 -4.87 -1.36
C ALA A 50 8.57 -4.81 -1.31
N ARG A 51 9.17 -5.26 -0.22
CA ARG A 51 10.64 -5.35 -0.10
C ARG A 51 11.28 -6.26 -1.14
N LYS A 52 10.61 -7.37 -1.47
CA LYS A 52 11.09 -8.31 -2.49
C LYS A 52 11.01 -7.72 -3.89
N ILE A 53 9.92 -7.02 -4.22
CA ILE A 53 9.72 -6.34 -5.53
C ILE A 53 10.81 -5.29 -5.72
N VAL A 54 10.93 -4.34 -4.78
CA VAL A 54 11.96 -3.29 -4.79
C VAL A 54 13.36 -3.87 -5.01
N ARG A 55 13.72 -4.93 -4.27
CA ARG A 55 15.03 -5.58 -4.41
C ARG A 55 15.23 -6.22 -5.78
N SER A 56 14.18 -6.83 -6.33
CA SER A 56 14.22 -7.50 -7.64
C SER A 56 14.34 -6.50 -8.79
N ASP A 57 13.70 -5.32 -8.66
CA ASP A 57 13.67 -4.28 -9.69
C ASP A 57 14.96 -3.45 -9.73
N GLY A 58 16.02 -3.88 -9.01
CA GLY A 58 17.30 -3.18 -8.94
C GLY A 58 17.23 -1.83 -8.23
N THR A 59 16.06 -1.46 -7.69
CA THR A 59 15.85 -0.19 -7.01
C THR A 59 16.21 -0.34 -5.54
N HIS A 60 17.15 0.45 -5.05
CA HIS A 60 17.65 0.29 -3.68
C HIS A 60 16.90 1.23 -2.72
N TRP A 61 15.58 1.03 -2.56
CA TRP A 61 14.85 1.79 -1.53
C TRP A 61 15.30 1.37 -0.13
N PRO A 62 15.59 2.33 0.77
CA PRO A 62 15.79 2.03 2.17
C PRO A 62 14.56 1.34 2.75
N VAL A 63 14.75 0.35 3.62
CA VAL A 63 13.64 -0.33 4.32
C VAL A 63 12.76 0.68 5.06
N GLN A 64 13.35 1.76 5.57
CA GLN A 64 12.62 2.86 6.20
C GLN A 64 11.71 3.59 5.21
N ALA A 65 12.14 3.82 3.97
CA ALA A 65 11.31 4.46 2.95
C ALA A 65 10.08 3.58 2.61
N VAL A 66 10.30 2.27 2.43
CA VAL A 66 9.20 1.31 2.24
C VAL A 66 8.25 1.33 3.44
N ARG A 67 8.78 1.32 4.67
CA ARG A 67 7.97 1.35 5.90
C ARG A 67 7.17 2.64 6.04
N SER A 68 7.77 3.79 5.77
CA SER A 68 7.09 5.10 5.84
C SER A 68 5.95 5.18 4.83
N GLU A 69 6.18 4.72 3.59
CA GLU A 69 5.14 4.70 2.56
C GLU A 69 4.02 3.72 2.90
N PHE A 70 4.36 2.56 3.45
CA PHE A 70 3.39 1.59 3.94
C PHE A 70 2.49 2.16 5.03
N ALA A 71 3.08 2.84 6.02
CA ALA A 71 2.34 3.50 7.09
C ALA A 71 1.47 4.65 6.56
N ARG A 72 1.96 5.41 5.58
CA ARG A 72 1.20 6.48 4.93
C ARG A 72 -0.05 5.93 4.24
N GLN A 73 0.09 4.91 3.39
CA GLN A 73 -1.04 4.34 2.66
C GLN A 73 -2.06 3.65 3.57
N LEU A 74 -1.60 2.92 4.60
CA LEU A 74 -2.52 2.34 5.59
C LEU A 74 -3.24 3.41 6.43
N GLY A 75 -2.56 4.51 6.75
CA GLY A 75 -3.17 5.62 7.49
C GLY A 75 -4.13 6.49 6.67
N GLU A 76 -3.99 6.51 5.34
CA GLU A 76 -4.94 7.17 4.42
C GLU A 76 -6.16 6.30 4.10
N ALA A 77 -6.06 4.99 4.28
CA ALA A 77 -7.18 4.06 4.07
C ALA A 77 -8.23 4.18 5.17
N ALA A 78 -9.48 3.91 4.82
CA ALA A 78 -10.56 3.83 5.80
C ALA A 78 -10.44 2.56 6.64
N ASP A 79 -10.54 2.68 7.97
CA ASP A 79 -10.44 1.52 8.86
C ASP A 79 -11.73 0.68 8.85
N GLY A 80 -11.62 -0.57 8.38
CA GLY A 80 -12.65 -1.61 8.47
C GLY A 80 -13.85 -1.44 7.53
N GLN A 81 -14.37 -0.22 7.35
CA GLN A 81 -15.52 0.04 6.48
C GLN A 81 -15.37 1.30 5.62
N CYS A 82 -16.08 1.31 4.50
CA CYS A 82 -16.17 2.50 3.66
C CYS A 82 -17.01 3.59 4.35
N PRO A 83 -16.47 4.80 4.62
CA PRO A 83 -17.22 5.89 5.24
C PRO A 83 -18.41 6.36 4.39
N ARG A 84 -18.35 6.18 3.06
CA ARG A 84 -19.45 6.54 2.15
C ARG A 84 -20.57 5.51 2.08
N CYS A 85 -20.37 4.29 2.55
CA CYS A 85 -21.45 3.29 2.68
C CYS A 85 -22.23 3.44 3.98
N ALA A 86 -21.60 4.06 4.99
CA ALA A 86 -22.19 4.24 6.32
C ALA A 86 -22.96 5.57 6.47
N GLY A 87 -22.86 6.47 5.49
CA GLY A 87 -23.58 7.74 5.42
C GLY A 87 -24.67 7.69 4.36
#